data_AF-A0A813FTH7-F1
#
_entry.id   AF-A0A813FTH7-F1
#
_cell.length_a   1.000
_cell.length_b   1.000
_cell.length_c   1.000
_cell.angle_alpha   90.00
_cell.angle_beta   90.00
_cell.angle_gamma   90.00
#
_symmetry.space_group_name_H-M   'P 1'
#
loop_
_entity.id
_entity.type
_entity.pdbx_description
1 polymer ?
#
loop_
_entity_poly.entity_id
_entity_poly.type
_entity_poly.pdbx_seq_one_letter_code
_entity_poly.pdbx_strand_id
1 'polypeptide(L)'
;LLMISVEIPSIRLHTQVTFSVKPSRQQAIYDGTLDLVNSLVDMHQEDFVGLDLDGNLRKLEFMRKRATEEVDAWQAQLKMVQEWKFKVDRAAQQMNRMRDAYYRELFHLREQVYQQKKAEKDGEKFQPSYALLFDPTEYTMEDEVKKLVDEKVTLIRQELDTKMKQLEVKNLAKINLLTDQLQTTKMVLSRKEQLVEKVMAKHGYQGEAEVQEELGSIKNPSKSEAKRQAKKISERADKDAEKDVSKQAAQGTESAVFKPWIAFVTRKFGSLKDAKVQLGLKRKMDDQMGLADFKKLADELGY
;
A
#
# COMPACT_ATOMS: atom_id res chain seq x y z
N LEU A 1 62.47 47.37 -21.48
CA LEU A 1 61.64 46.26 -20.97
C LEU A 1 60.76 45.80 -22.11
N LEU A 2 60.79 44.51 -22.49
CA LEU A 2 59.90 43.93 -23.49
C LEU A 2 58.86 43.09 -22.73
N MET A 3 57.58 43.31 -23.01
CA MET A 3 56.47 42.59 -22.38
C MET A 3 55.72 41.84 -23.47
N ILE A 4 55.60 40.52 -23.34
CA ILE A 4 54.86 39.67 -24.26
C ILE A 4 53.69 39.09 -23.47
N SER A 5 52.47 39.32 -23.96
CA SER A 5 51.25 38.72 -23.42
C SER A 5 50.80 37.62 -24.38
N VAL A 6 50.61 36.43 -23.83
CA VAL A 6 50.11 35.27 -24.56
C VAL A 6 48.73 34.92 -24.02
N GLU A 7 47.74 34.89 -24.90
CA GLU A 7 46.35 34.57 -24.60
C GLU A 7 45.87 33.40 -25.46
N ILE A 8 45.38 32.34 -24.82
CA ILE A 8 44.76 31.18 -25.47
C ILE A 8 43.35 31.00 -24.89
N PRO A 9 42.31 31.56 -25.55
CA PRO A 9 40.93 31.57 -25.03
C PRO A 9 40.30 30.18 -24.88
N SER A 10 40.66 29.24 -25.77
CA SER A 10 40.11 27.88 -25.80
C SER A 10 40.41 27.07 -24.53
N ILE A 11 41.54 27.33 -23.87
CA ILE A 11 41.94 26.71 -22.60
C ILE A 11 41.94 27.70 -21.42
N ARG A 12 41.43 28.92 -21.62
CA ARG A 12 41.42 30.02 -20.64
C ARG A 12 42.80 30.32 -20.05
N LEU A 13 43.86 30.23 -20.86
CA LEU A 13 45.22 30.55 -20.43
C LEU A 13 45.56 31.99 -20.79
N HIS A 14 45.94 32.77 -19.78
CA HIS A 14 46.52 34.10 -19.94
C HIS A 14 47.86 34.12 -19.21
N THR A 15 48.96 34.41 -19.90
CA THR A 15 50.29 34.46 -19.31
C THR A 15 51.07 35.64 -19.86
N GLN A 16 51.73 36.37 -18.96
CA GLN A 16 52.54 37.53 -19.31
C GLN A 16 53.99 37.24 -18.96
N VAL A 17 54.88 37.38 -19.95
CA VAL A 17 56.32 37.18 -19.77
C VAL A 17 57.03 38.50 -20.02
N THR A 18 57.91 38.87 -19.09
CA THR A 18 58.61 40.16 -19.09
C THR A 18 60.10 39.95 -19.21
N PHE A 19 60.72 40.59 -20.20
CA PHE A 19 62.15 40.47 -20.49
C PHE A 19 62.87 41.81 -20.32
N SER A 20 64.03 41.80 -19.67
CA SER A 20 64.94 42.95 -19.62
C SER A 20 65.97 42.83 -20.75
N VAL A 21 65.74 43.55 -21.84
CA VAL A 21 66.51 43.40 -23.10
C VAL A 21 67.11 44.74 -23.52
N LYS A 22 68.38 44.70 -23.98
CA LYS A 22 69.07 45.85 -24.60
C LYS A 22 68.37 46.28 -25.90
N PRO A 23 68.19 47.58 -26.17
CA PRO A 23 67.43 48.08 -27.32
C PRO A 23 67.85 47.48 -28.67
N SER A 24 69.15 47.26 -28.87
CA SER A 24 69.71 46.71 -30.12
C SER A 24 69.35 45.24 -30.40
N ARG A 25 68.78 44.50 -29.44
CA ARG A 25 68.42 43.07 -29.59
C ARG A 25 66.93 42.80 -29.39
N GLN A 26 66.11 43.83 -29.20
CA GLN A 26 64.68 43.66 -28.92
C GLN A 26 63.96 42.96 -30.09
N GLN A 27 64.26 43.35 -31.33
CA GLN A 27 63.65 42.76 -32.52
C GLN A 27 63.98 41.27 -32.67
N ALA A 28 65.26 40.90 -32.53
CA ALA A 28 65.68 39.49 -32.66
C ALA A 28 65.07 38.59 -31.57
N ILE A 29 64.87 39.11 -30.35
CA ILE A 29 64.20 38.35 -29.29
C ILE A 29 62.70 38.25 -29.57
N TYR A 30 62.07 39.31 -30.07
CA TYR A 30 60.67 39.29 -30.47
C TYR A 30 60.42 38.26 -31.57
N ASP A 31 61.22 38.29 -32.65
CA ASP A 31 61.10 37.35 -33.77
C ASP A 31 61.34 35.91 -33.29
N GLY A 32 62.36 35.67 -32.45
CA GLY A 32 62.61 34.33 -31.88
C GLY A 32 61.51 33.84 -30.94
N THR A 33 60.87 34.73 -30.18
CA THR A 33 59.69 34.36 -29.37
C THR A 33 58.46 34.07 -30.24
N LEU A 34 58.31 34.80 -31.34
CA LEU A 34 57.21 34.62 -32.29
C LEU A 34 57.37 33.29 -33.03
N ASP A 35 58.57 32.94 -33.46
CA ASP A 35 58.90 31.64 -34.07
C ASP A 35 58.66 30.48 -33.10
N LEU A 36 59.03 30.63 -31.83
CA LEU A 36 58.79 29.62 -30.81
C LEU A 36 57.30 29.44 -30.53
N VAL A 37 56.53 30.53 -30.45
CA VAL A 37 55.07 30.46 -30.28
C VAL A 37 54.42 29.81 -31.49
N ASN A 38 54.79 30.20 -32.71
CA ASN A 38 54.26 29.60 -33.94
C ASN A 38 54.60 28.11 -34.02
N SER A 39 55.83 27.71 -33.70
CA SER A 39 56.22 26.30 -33.67
C SER A 39 55.44 25.49 -32.63
N LEU A 40 55.14 26.07 -31.47
CA LEU A 40 54.31 25.41 -30.45
C LEU A 40 52.85 25.32 -30.90
N VAL A 41 52.33 26.35 -31.56
CA VAL A 41 50.98 26.36 -32.13
C VAL A 41 50.87 25.29 -33.22
N ASP A 42 51.83 25.21 -34.14
CA ASP A 42 51.84 24.21 -35.21
C ASP A 42 51.97 22.79 -34.65
N MET A 43 52.81 22.60 -33.62
CA MET A 43 53.00 21.29 -32.97
C MET A 43 51.72 20.78 -32.28
N HIS A 44 50.92 21.69 -31.72
CA HIS A 44 49.70 21.35 -30.97
C HIS A 44 48.41 21.65 -31.73
N GLN A 45 48.49 22.06 -33.00
CA GLN A 45 47.33 22.45 -33.80
C GLN A 45 46.32 21.29 -33.90
N GLU A 46 46.81 20.08 -34.16
CA GLU A 46 45.96 18.89 -34.25
C GLU A 46 45.29 18.55 -32.91
N ASP A 47 46.01 18.70 -31.80
CA ASP A 47 45.48 18.48 -30.45
C ASP A 47 44.35 19.48 -30.12
N PHE A 48 44.55 20.76 -30.46
CA PHE A 48 43.52 21.80 -30.24
C PHE A 48 42.28 21.58 -31.11
N VAL A 49 42.47 21.19 -32.38
CA VAL A 49 41.36 20.85 -33.28
C VAL A 49 40.63 19.61 -32.80
N GLY A 50 41.35 18.58 -32.34
CA GLY A 50 40.76 17.36 -31.78
C GLY A 50 39.92 17.63 -30.53
N LEU A 51 40.44 18.45 -29.60
CA LEU A 51 39.72 18.83 -28.38
C LEU A 51 38.44 19.63 -28.68
N ASP A 52 38.47 20.54 -29.66
CA ASP A 52 37.28 21.29 -30.06
C ASP A 52 36.26 20.38 -30.76
N LEU A 53 36.71 19.45 -31.62
CA LEU A 53 35.84 18.47 -32.26
C LEU A 53 35.15 17.57 -31.23
N ASP A 54 35.90 17.02 -30.27
CA ASP A 54 35.36 16.16 -29.20
C ASP A 54 34.39 16.92 -28.29
N GLY A 55 34.73 18.17 -27.94
CA GLY A 55 33.85 19.05 -27.18
C GLY A 55 32.52 19.31 -27.90
N ASN A 56 32.59 19.59 -29.19
CA ASN A 56 31.42 19.84 -30.04
C ASN A 56 30.59 18.56 -30.27
N LEU A 57 31.22 17.41 -30.46
CA LEU A 57 30.55 16.12 -30.58
C LEU A 57 29.78 15.76 -29.30
N ARG A 58 30.40 15.89 -28.13
CA ARG A 58 29.72 15.67 -26.83
C ARG A 58 28.54 16.61 -26.63
N LYS A 59 28.69 17.88 -27.02
CA LYS A 59 27.61 18.86 -26.94
C LYS A 59 26.46 18.51 -27.89
N LEU A 60 26.77 18.07 -29.11
CA LEU A 60 25.78 17.60 -30.09
C LEU A 60 25.05 16.34 -29.59
N GLU A 61 25.76 15.38 -29.04
CA GLU A 61 25.16 14.16 -28.46
C GLU A 61 24.24 14.51 -27.28
N PHE A 62 24.67 15.41 -26.40
CA PHE A 62 23.84 15.88 -25.30
C PHE A 62 22.56 16.58 -25.80
N MET A 63 22.68 17.48 -26.78
CA MET A 63 21.52 18.14 -27.39
C MET A 63 20.59 17.14 -28.07
N ARG A 64 21.15 16.16 -28.79
CA ARG A 64 20.38 15.09 -29.44
C ARG A 64 19.61 14.27 -28.41
N LYS A 65 20.28 13.83 -27.34
CA LYS A 65 19.66 13.03 -26.28
C LYS A 65 18.52 13.81 -25.61
N ARG A 66 18.76 15.09 -25.30
CA ARG A 66 17.73 15.95 -24.72
C ARG A 66 16.55 16.13 -25.67
N ALA A 67 16.79 16.37 -26.95
CA ALA A 67 15.73 16.50 -27.93
C ALA A 67 14.90 15.21 -28.07
N THR A 68 15.53 14.04 -28.02
CA THR A 68 14.80 12.76 -28.05
C THR A 68 13.96 12.56 -26.79
N GLU A 69 14.49 12.87 -25.62
CA GLU A 69 13.75 12.79 -24.35
C GLU A 69 12.55 13.74 -24.33
N GLU A 70 12.72 14.96 -24.86
CA GLU A 70 11.63 15.92 -25.00
C GLU A 70 10.56 15.39 -25.97
N VAL A 71 10.95 14.86 -27.14
CA VAL A 71 9.99 14.27 -28.09
C VAL A 71 9.21 13.10 -27.46
N ASP A 72 9.89 12.21 -26.73
CA ASP A 72 9.25 11.08 -26.06
C ASP A 72 8.26 11.54 -24.98
N ALA A 73 8.63 12.56 -24.21
CA ALA A 73 7.74 13.17 -23.21
C ALA A 73 6.50 13.80 -23.86
N TRP A 74 6.68 14.52 -24.96
CA TRP A 74 5.58 15.10 -25.73
C TRP A 74 4.66 14.02 -26.32
N GLN A 75 5.21 12.92 -26.83
CA GLN A 75 4.40 11.79 -27.32
C GLN A 75 3.59 11.12 -26.20
N ALA A 76 4.18 10.96 -25.01
CA ALA A 76 3.45 10.42 -23.86
C ALA A 76 2.30 11.34 -23.43
N GLN A 77 2.53 12.66 -23.39
CA GLN A 77 1.47 13.63 -23.10
C GLN A 77 0.37 13.60 -24.16
N LEU A 78 0.72 13.48 -25.45
CA LEU A 78 -0.25 13.40 -26.53
C LEU A 78 -1.15 12.17 -26.40
N LYS A 79 -0.59 11.01 -26.04
CA LYS A 79 -1.36 9.78 -25.78
C LYS A 79 -2.36 9.99 -24.63
N MET A 80 -1.92 10.58 -23.52
CA MET A 80 -2.81 10.89 -22.40
C MET A 80 -3.95 11.81 -22.84
N VAL A 81 -3.66 12.88 -23.60
CA VAL A 81 -4.70 13.79 -24.13
C VAL A 81 -5.69 13.05 -25.04
N GLN A 82 -5.23 12.12 -25.87
CA GLN A 82 -6.11 11.30 -26.72
C GLN A 82 -7.02 10.40 -25.89
N GLU A 83 -6.51 9.77 -24.82
CA GLU A 83 -7.31 8.97 -23.90
C GLU A 83 -8.38 9.82 -23.20
N TRP A 84 -8.01 11.01 -22.72
CA TRP A 84 -8.96 11.95 -22.11
C TRP A 84 -10.04 12.39 -23.11
N LYS A 85 -9.65 12.66 -24.35
CA LYS A 85 -10.61 13.00 -25.40
C LYS A 85 -11.62 11.87 -25.63
N PHE A 86 -11.14 10.62 -25.72
CA PHE A 86 -12.02 9.46 -25.85
C PHE A 86 -12.98 9.31 -24.65
N LYS A 87 -12.49 9.55 -23.43
CA LYS A 87 -13.33 9.52 -22.21
C LYS A 87 -14.41 10.61 -22.24
N VAL A 88 -14.06 11.82 -22.67
CA VAL A 88 -15.01 12.93 -22.81
C VAL A 88 -16.05 12.63 -23.88
N ASP A 89 -15.64 12.11 -25.03
CA ASP A 89 -16.57 11.72 -26.11
C ASP A 89 -17.53 10.62 -25.64
N ARG A 90 -17.04 9.62 -24.89
CA ARG A 90 -17.86 8.57 -24.29
C ARG A 90 -18.87 9.15 -23.28
N ALA A 91 -18.41 10.04 -22.40
CA ALA A 91 -19.26 10.71 -21.42
C ALA A 91 -20.37 11.52 -22.11
N ALA A 92 -20.01 12.27 -23.16
CA ALA A 92 -20.95 13.08 -23.94
C ALA A 92 -22.02 12.20 -24.62
N GLN A 93 -21.62 11.07 -25.19
CA GLN A 93 -22.55 10.09 -25.77
C GLN A 93 -23.49 9.52 -24.71
N GLN A 94 -22.98 9.16 -23.52
CA GLN A 94 -23.78 8.62 -22.42
C GLN A 94 -24.77 9.65 -21.88
N MET A 95 -24.35 10.91 -21.73
CA MET A 95 -25.24 12.02 -21.35
C MET A 95 -26.33 12.28 -22.38
N ASN A 96 -26.01 12.21 -23.68
CA ASN A 96 -27.01 12.36 -24.74
C ASN A 96 -28.04 11.21 -24.71
N ARG A 97 -27.60 9.96 -24.52
CA ARG A 97 -28.52 8.82 -24.35
C ARG A 97 -29.43 8.98 -23.13
N MET A 98 -28.85 9.41 -22.00
CA MET A 98 -29.61 9.71 -20.78
C MET A 98 -30.65 10.80 -21.03
N ARG A 99 -30.27 11.88 -21.73
CA ARG A 99 -31.17 12.98 -22.11
C ARG A 99 -32.32 12.47 -22.98
N ASP A 100 -32.03 11.63 -23.99
CA ASP A 100 -33.03 11.08 -24.88
C ASP A 100 -34.01 10.15 -24.14
N ALA A 101 -33.50 9.30 -23.26
CA ALA A 101 -34.32 8.42 -22.42
C ALA A 101 -35.23 9.24 -21.47
N TYR A 102 -34.69 10.29 -20.87
CA TYR A 102 -35.46 11.21 -20.03
C TYR A 102 -36.58 11.92 -20.80
N TYR A 103 -36.32 12.39 -22.03
CA TYR A 103 -37.36 13.02 -22.85
C TYR A 103 -38.46 12.04 -23.27
N ARG A 104 -38.11 10.78 -23.54
CA ARG A 104 -39.11 9.73 -23.82
C ARG A 104 -39.99 9.49 -22.60
N GLU A 105 -39.41 9.37 -21.40
CA GLU A 105 -40.16 9.23 -20.15
C GLU A 105 -41.10 10.43 -19.92
N LEU A 106 -40.61 11.65 -20.09
CA LEU A 106 -41.44 12.86 -19.97
C LEU A 106 -42.60 12.87 -20.98
N PHE A 107 -42.37 12.42 -22.21
CA PHE A 107 -43.42 12.31 -23.22
C PHE A 107 -44.49 11.31 -22.79
N HIS A 108 -44.09 10.12 -22.33
CA HIS A 108 -45.02 9.10 -21.83
C HIS A 108 -45.81 9.57 -20.60
N LEU A 109 -45.17 10.25 -19.65
CA LEU A 109 -45.86 10.82 -18.49
C LEU A 109 -46.90 11.87 -18.90
N ARG A 110 -46.60 12.74 -19.87
CA ARG A 110 -47.57 13.70 -20.41
C ARG A 110 -48.74 13.01 -21.10
N GLU A 111 -48.47 11.95 -21.86
CA GLU A 111 -49.50 11.14 -22.49
C GLU A 111 -50.40 10.45 -21.45
N GLN A 112 -49.82 9.87 -20.40
CA GLN A 112 -50.58 9.28 -19.29
C GLN A 112 -51.47 10.30 -18.58
N VAL A 113 -50.97 11.51 -18.32
CA VAL A 113 -51.79 12.58 -17.74
C VAL A 113 -52.96 12.97 -18.66
N TYR A 114 -52.74 12.98 -19.98
CA TYR A 114 -53.82 13.24 -20.94
C TYR A 114 -54.87 12.12 -20.93
N GLN A 115 -54.42 10.86 -20.96
CA GLN A 115 -55.30 9.69 -20.91
C GLN A 115 -56.10 9.61 -19.61
N GLN A 116 -55.47 9.95 -18.47
CA GLN A 116 -56.14 10.04 -17.18
C GLN A 116 -57.28 11.07 -17.22
N LYS A 117 -57.00 12.29 -17.70
CA LYS A 117 -58.03 13.34 -17.83
C LYS A 117 -59.16 12.95 -18.76
N LYS A 118 -58.87 12.16 -19.80
CA LYS A 118 -59.88 11.65 -20.73
C LYS A 118 -60.76 10.58 -20.05
N ALA A 119 -60.15 9.60 -19.38
CA ALA A 119 -60.87 8.58 -18.63
C ALA A 119 -61.76 9.18 -17.53
N GLU A 120 -61.28 10.22 -16.83
CA GLU A 120 -62.08 10.97 -15.85
C GLU A 120 -63.33 11.63 -16.47
N LYS A 121 -63.22 12.17 -17.69
CA LYS A 121 -64.37 12.75 -18.41
C LYS A 121 -65.35 11.68 -18.90
N ASP A 122 -64.83 10.54 -19.32
CA ASP A 122 -65.61 9.44 -19.87
C ASP A 122 -66.20 8.54 -18.76
N GLY A 123 -65.86 8.79 -17.49
CA GLY A 123 -66.33 8.03 -16.33
C GLY A 123 -65.66 6.67 -16.16
N GLU A 124 -64.57 6.42 -16.87
CA GLU A 124 -63.80 5.18 -16.83
C GLU A 124 -62.69 5.23 -15.78
N LYS A 125 -62.30 4.07 -15.24
CA LYS A 125 -61.15 3.98 -14.31
C LYS A 125 -59.85 3.96 -15.11
N PHE A 126 -59.02 4.99 -14.92
CA PHE A 126 -57.68 5.02 -15.48
C PHE A 126 -56.78 3.92 -14.88
N GLN A 127 -56.11 3.16 -15.74
CA GLN A 127 -55.03 2.24 -15.34
C GLN A 127 -53.71 2.73 -15.95
N PRO A 128 -52.75 3.20 -15.13
CA PRO A 128 -51.45 3.62 -15.64
C PRO A 128 -50.67 2.41 -16.18
N SER A 129 -50.08 2.57 -17.36
CA SER A 129 -49.08 1.64 -17.87
C SER A 129 -47.74 1.91 -17.18
N TYR A 130 -47.41 1.14 -16.15
CA TYR A 130 -46.12 1.26 -15.47
C TYR A 130 -45.02 0.56 -16.29
N ALA A 131 -44.46 1.27 -17.26
CA ALA A 131 -43.17 0.92 -17.86
C ALA A 131 -42.22 2.09 -17.59
N LEU A 132 -41.44 2.00 -16.50
CA LEU A 132 -40.32 2.89 -16.27
C LEU A 132 -39.31 2.67 -17.40
N LEU A 133 -39.14 3.66 -18.27
CA LEU A 133 -38.19 3.60 -19.40
C LEU A 133 -36.85 4.28 -19.08
N PHE A 134 -36.76 4.92 -17.92
CA PHE A 134 -35.58 5.64 -17.48
C PHE A 134 -35.06 5.09 -16.14
N ASP A 135 -33.95 4.38 -16.17
CA ASP A 135 -33.18 3.99 -14.98
C ASP A 135 -31.85 4.76 -14.92
N PRO A 136 -31.65 5.67 -13.95
CA PRO A 136 -30.40 6.41 -13.78
C PRO A 136 -29.18 5.52 -13.55
N THR A 137 -29.36 4.32 -13.02
CA THR A 137 -28.25 3.43 -12.67
C THR A 137 -27.55 2.83 -13.91
N GLU A 138 -28.29 2.68 -15.01
CA GLU A 138 -27.78 2.25 -16.32
C GLU A 138 -26.81 3.27 -16.95
N TYR A 139 -26.83 4.52 -16.47
CA TYR A 139 -26.00 5.61 -17.00
C TYR A 139 -24.83 5.99 -16.09
N THR A 140 -24.52 5.18 -15.08
CA THR A 140 -23.31 5.37 -14.28
C THR A 140 -22.05 5.14 -15.11
N MET A 141 -21.04 5.99 -14.93
CA MET A 141 -19.79 5.90 -15.69
C MET A 141 -19.00 4.69 -15.19
N GLU A 142 -18.81 3.69 -16.07
CA GLU A 142 -18.17 2.40 -15.75
C GLU A 142 -16.84 2.52 -14.98
N ASP A 143 -16.07 3.59 -15.19
CA ASP A 143 -14.78 3.81 -14.52
C ASP A 143 -14.90 4.01 -13.00
N GLU A 144 -16.01 4.58 -12.50
CA GLU A 144 -16.21 4.78 -11.06
C GLU A 144 -16.69 3.51 -10.38
N VAL A 145 -17.66 2.81 -10.99
CA VAL A 145 -18.17 1.53 -10.47
C VAL A 145 -17.07 0.47 -10.51
N LYS A 146 -16.27 0.42 -11.57
CA LYS A 146 -15.14 -0.51 -11.68
C LYS A 146 -14.08 -0.25 -10.60
N LYS A 147 -13.72 1.01 -10.34
CA LYS A 147 -12.81 1.36 -9.23
C LYS A 147 -13.35 0.90 -7.89
N LEU A 148 -14.64 1.14 -7.63
CA LEU A 148 -15.27 0.79 -6.36
C LEU A 148 -15.36 -0.74 -6.17
N VAL A 149 -15.60 -1.48 -7.26
CA VAL A 149 -15.56 -2.96 -7.28
C VAL A 149 -14.13 -3.47 -7.05
N ASP A 150 -13.13 -2.91 -7.73
CA ASP A 150 -11.72 -3.30 -7.57
C ASP A 150 -11.22 -3.03 -6.13
N GLU A 151 -11.61 -1.89 -5.54
CA GLU A 151 -11.35 -1.57 -4.12
C GLU A 151 -12.03 -2.56 -3.17
N LYS A 152 -13.29 -2.95 -3.43
CA LYS A 152 -13.97 -3.95 -2.60
C LYS A 152 -13.37 -5.34 -2.74
N VAL A 153 -12.99 -5.75 -3.95
CA VAL A 153 -12.34 -7.05 -4.21
C VAL A 153 -10.98 -7.12 -3.51
N THR A 154 -10.20 -6.04 -3.53
CA THR A 154 -8.91 -5.99 -2.82
C THR A 154 -9.07 -6.06 -1.30
N LEU A 155 -10.04 -5.35 -0.72
CA LEU A 155 -10.36 -5.46 0.70
C LEU A 155 -10.77 -6.88 1.11
N ILE A 156 -11.66 -7.51 0.35
CA ILE A 156 -12.12 -8.88 0.63
C ILE A 156 -10.95 -9.87 0.55
N ARG A 157 -10.04 -9.72 -0.42
CA ARG A 157 -8.83 -10.55 -0.51
C ARG A 157 -7.93 -10.39 0.71
N GLN A 158 -7.71 -9.14 1.17
CA GLN A 158 -6.91 -8.87 2.37
C GLN A 158 -7.55 -9.48 3.63
N GLU A 159 -8.87 -9.38 3.78
CA GLU A 159 -9.59 -10.00 4.90
C GLU A 159 -9.48 -11.52 4.87
N LEU A 160 -9.63 -12.13 3.69
CA LEU A 160 -9.50 -13.58 3.51
C LEU A 160 -8.10 -14.07 3.86
N ASP A 161 -7.05 -13.41 3.35
CA ASP A 161 -5.66 -13.75 3.67
C ASP A 161 -5.38 -13.63 5.17
N THR A 162 -5.93 -12.60 5.81
CA THR A 162 -5.80 -12.40 7.26
C THR A 162 -6.49 -13.52 8.03
N LYS A 163 -7.70 -13.92 7.60
CA LYS A 163 -8.44 -15.03 8.21
C LYS A 163 -7.74 -16.38 8.00
N MET A 164 -7.15 -16.61 6.83
CA MET A 164 -6.37 -17.82 6.56
C MET A 164 -5.15 -17.90 7.48
N LYS A 165 -4.35 -16.82 7.58
CA LYS A 165 -3.22 -16.75 8.52
C LYS A 165 -3.64 -16.98 9.97
N GLN A 166 -4.78 -16.41 10.39
CA GLN A 166 -5.32 -16.65 11.73
C GLN A 166 -5.68 -18.13 11.96
N LEU A 167 -6.26 -18.78 10.97
CA LEU A 167 -6.60 -20.21 11.05
C LEU A 167 -5.35 -21.10 11.05
N GLU A 168 -4.35 -20.78 10.24
CA GLU A 168 -3.07 -21.50 10.22
C GLU A 168 -2.38 -21.44 11.58
N VAL A 169 -2.27 -20.24 12.18
CA VAL A 169 -1.67 -20.06 13.50
C VAL A 169 -2.45 -20.84 14.57
N LYS A 170 -3.78 -20.78 14.55
CA LYS A 170 -4.62 -21.54 15.49
C LYS A 170 -4.46 -23.05 15.33
N ASN A 171 -4.40 -23.54 14.09
CA ASN A 171 -4.24 -24.96 13.81
C ASN A 171 -2.86 -25.44 14.24
N LEU A 172 -1.80 -24.66 13.98
CA LEU A 172 -0.44 -24.99 14.40
C LEU A 172 -0.33 -25.02 15.93
N ALA A 173 -0.93 -24.04 16.63
CA ALA A 173 -0.99 -24.05 18.09
C ALA A 173 -1.73 -25.29 18.63
N LYS A 174 -2.85 -25.68 18.00
CA LYS A 174 -3.60 -26.89 18.37
C LYS A 174 -2.79 -28.17 18.12
N ILE A 175 -2.08 -28.26 17.00
CA ILE A 175 -1.20 -29.39 16.68
C ILE A 175 -0.08 -29.51 17.72
N ASN A 176 0.56 -28.40 18.09
CA ASN A 176 1.60 -28.41 19.13
C ASN A 176 1.04 -28.87 20.47
N LEU A 177 -0.11 -28.33 20.89
CA LEU A 177 -0.77 -28.74 22.13
C LEU A 177 -1.10 -30.24 22.14
N LEU A 178 -1.66 -30.77 21.04
CA LEU A 178 -1.97 -32.20 20.91
C LEU A 178 -0.70 -33.05 20.93
N THR A 179 0.39 -32.56 20.32
CA THR A 179 1.69 -33.23 20.32
C THR A 179 2.28 -33.29 21.72
N ASP A 180 2.22 -32.20 22.49
CA ASP A 180 2.68 -32.15 23.88
C ASP A 180 1.85 -33.07 24.79
N GLN A 181 0.52 -33.10 24.59
CA GLN A 181 -0.37 -34.03 25.29
C GLN A 181 -0.06 -35.49 24.96
N LEU A 182 0.23 -35.80 23.70
CA LEU A 182 0.63 -37.13 23.25
C LEU A 182 1.97 -37.55 23.86
N GLN A 183 2.96 -36.65 23.90
CA GLN A 183 4.25 -36.93 24.54
C GLN A 183 4.10 -37.15 26.04
N THR A 184 3.30 -36.32 26.71
CA THR A 184 3.04 -36.45 28.16
C THR A 184 2.34 -37.78 28.47
N THR A 185 1.32 -38.15 27.69
CA THR A 185 0.63 -39.44 27.86
C THR A 185 1.53 -40.63 27.58
N LYS A 186 2.37 -40.57 26.53
CA LYS A 186 3.41 -41.59 26.29
C LYS A 186 4.37 -41.74 27.47
N MET A 187 4.84 -40.64 28.05
CA MET A 187 5.72 -40.69 29.23
C MET A 187 5.02 -41.29 30.46
N VAL A 188 3.76 -40.91 30.71
CA VAL A 188 2.97 -41.45 31.84
C VAL A 188 2.70 -42.93 31.66
N LEU A 189 2.32 -43.36 30.45
CA LEU A 189 2.11 -44.77 30.13
C LEU A 189 3.40 -45.58 30.32
N SER A 190 4.52 -45.13 29.77
CA SER A 190 5.81 -45.80 29.94
C SER A 190 6.23 -45.92 31.42
N ARG A 191 6.03 -44.86 32.22
CA ARG A 191 6.30 -44.93 33.67
C ARG A 191 5.34 -45.89 34.39
N LYS A 192 4.08 -45.93 33.99
CA LYS A 192 3.08 -46.87 34.54
C LYS A 192 3.48 -48.31 34.22
N GLU A 193 3.83 -48.61 32.97
CA GLU A 193 4.33 -49.92 32.52
C GLU A 193 5.53 -50.36 33.36
N GLN A 194 6.55 -49.49 33.50
CA GLN A 194 7.72 -49.77 34.34
C GLN A 194 7.39 -49.99 35.82
N LEU A 195 6.40 -49.27 36.37
CA LEU A 195 5.96 -49.45 37.75
C LEU A 195 5.21 -50.78 37.92
N VAL A 196 4.33 -51.12 36.98
CA VAL A 196 3.60 -52.39 36.98
C VAL A 196 4.58 -53.55 36.88
N GLU A 197 5.55 -53.51 35.97
CA GLU A 197 6.64 -54.50 35.88
C GLU A 197 7.40 -54.66 37.20
N LYS A 198 7.77 -53.55 37.85
CA LYS A 198 8.45 -53.58 39.17
C LYS A 198 7.58 -54.19 40.27
N VAL A 199 6.28 -53.91 40.28
CA VAL A 199 5.35 -54.47 41.27
C VAL A 199 5.15 -55.97 41.02
N MET A 200 4.94 -56.38 39.77
CA MET A 200 4.85 -57.79 39.39
C MET A 200 6.11 -58.56 39.81
N ALA A 201 7.29 -58.03 39.51
CA ALA A 201 8.57 -58.65 39.87
C ALA A 201 8.82 -58.76 41.38
N LYS A 202 8.33 -57.80 42.18
CA LYS A 202 8.52 -57.81 43.65
C LYS A 202 7.57 -58.75 44.39
N HIS A 203 6.34 -58.91 43.88
CA HIS A 203 5.27 -59.64 44.57
C HIS A 203 4.94 -60.99 43.91
N GLY A 204 5.57 -61.33 42.79
CA GLY A 204 5.40 -62.62 42.11
C GLY A 204 4.11 -62.74 41.30
N TYR A 205 3.49 -61.62 40.92
CA TYR A 205 2.26 -61.62 40.12
C TYR A 205 2.54 -62.08 38.69
N GLN A 206 1.61 -62.87 38.13
CA GLN A 206 1.74 -63.44 36.78
C GLN A 206 1.11 -62.56 35.69
N GLY A 207 0.38 -61.50 36.06
CA GLY A 207 -0.19 -60.57 35.10
C GLY A 207 -0.67 -59.25 35.69
N GLU A 208 -0.89 -58.26 34.81
CA GLU A 208 -1.32 -56.89 35.21
C GLU A 208 -2.68 -56.85 35.92
N ALA A 209 -3.55 -57.85 35.69
CA ALA A 209 -4.88 -57.92 36.28
C ALA A 209 -4.82 -58.10 37.81
N GLU A 210 -3.88 -58.92 38.30
CA GLU A 210 -3.67 -59.17 39.74
C GLU A 210 -3.15 -57.91 40.45
N VAL A 211 -2.30 -57.13 39.77
CA VAL A 211 -1.76 -55.84 40.25
C VAL A 211 -2.85 -54.77 40.35
N GLN A 212 -3.80 -54.75 39.40
CA GLN A 212 -4.92 -53.80 39.40
C GLN A 212 -5.94 -54.09 40.50
N GLU A 213 -6.14 -55.37 40.84
CA GLU A 213 -7.06 -55.80 41.90
C GLU A 213 -6.56 -55.39 43.31
N GLU A 214 -5.25 -55.51 43.58
CA GLU A 214 -4.65 -55.02 44.83
C GLU A 214 -4.62 -53.48 44.94
N LEU A 215 -4.24 -52.78 43.86
CA LEU A 215 -4.15 -51.31 43.84
C LEU A 215 -5.52 -50.62 43.82
N GLY A 216 -6.59 -51.33 43.45
CA GLY A 216 -7.98 -50.83 43.45
C GLY A 216 -8.49 -50.36 44.82
N SER A 217 -7.76 -50.66 45.91
CA SER A 217 -8.08 -50.25 47.27
C SER A 217 -7.60 -48.83 47.64
N ILE A 218 -6.77 -48.18 46.81
CA ILE A 218 -6.27 -46.82 47.08
C ILE A 218 -7.15 -45.80 46.35
N LYS A 219 -7.98 -45.06 47.13
CA LYS A 219 -8.84 -43.97 46.62
C LYS A 219 -8.04 -42.94 45.83
N ASN A 220 -8.31 -42.82 44.53
CA ASN A 220 -7.77 -41.77 43.65
C ASN A 220 -8.39 -40.39 43.96
N PRO A 221 -7.63 -39.39 44.46
CA PRO A 221 -8.12 -38.02 44.57
C PRO A 221 -7.56 -37.20 43.39
N SER A 222 -8.09 -37.36 42.17
CA SER A 222 -7.47 -36.66 41.02
C SER A 222 -8.42 -36.11 39.96
N LYS A 223 -9.70 -36.51 39.92
CA LYS A 223 -10.63 -36.00 38.90
C LYS A 223 -11.01 -34.52 39.10
N SER A 224 -10.98 -33.99 40.33
CA SER A 224 -11.30 -32.57 40.60
C SER A 224 -10.11 -31.63 40.37
N GLU A 225 -8.89 -32.09 40.64
CA GLU A 225 -7.66 -31.29 40.48
C GLU A 225 -7.20 -31.22 39.03
N ALA A 226 -7.30 -32.32 38.27
CA ALA A 226 -7.00 -32.33 36.84
C ALA A 226 -7.94 -31.40 36.04
N LYS A 227 -9.24 -31.36 36.39
CA LYS A 227 -10.19 -30.40 35.80
C LYS A 227 -9.87 -28.95 36.17
N ARG A 228 -9.41 -28.68 37.39
CA ARG A 228 -9.01 -27.33 37.83
C ARG A 228 -7.72 -26.85 37.15
N GLN A 229 -6.75 -27.74 36.91
CA GLN A 229 -5.52 -27.39 36.19
C GLN A 229 -5.77 -27.18 34.69
N ALA A 230 -6.58 -28.02 34.05
CA ALA A 230 -6.95 -27.84 32.63
C ALA A 230 -7.66 -26.50 32.38
N LYS A 231 -8.56 -26.09 33.29
CA LYS A 231 -9.26 -24.79 33.21
C LYS A 231 -8.33 -23.60 33.41
N LYS A 232 -7.33 -23.70 34.31
CA LYS A 232 -6.34 -22.63 34.52
C LYS A 232 -5.36 -22.46 33.36
N ILE A 233 -5.07 -23.54 32.62
CA ILE A 233 -4.18 -23.49 31.47
C ILE A 233 -4.89 -22.86 30.25
N SER A 234 -6.17 -23.18 30.01
CA SER A 234 -6.93 -22.54 28.92
C SER A 234 -7.11 -21.03 29.14
N GLU A 235 -7.43 -20.60 30.37
CA GLU A 235 -7.58 -19.18 30.71
C GLU A 235 -6.28 -18.36 30.59
N ARG A 236 -5.10 -18.99 30.67
CA ARG A 236 -3.81 -18.32 30.43
C ARG A 236 -3.50 -18.20 28.93
N ALA A 237 -3.75 -19.25 28.16
CA ALA A 237 -3.54 -19.24 26.71
C ALA A 237 -4.40 -18.16 26.01
N ASP A 238 -5.64 -17.97 26.45
CA ASP A 238 -6.52 -16.93 25.89
C ASP A 238 -6.02 -15.50 26.20
N LYS A 239 -5.45 -15.29 27.40
CA LYS A 239 -4.90 -13.99 27.82
C LYS A 239 -3.58 -13.63 27.13
N ASP A 240 -2.75 -14.63 26.84
CA ASP A 240 -1.49 -14.41 26.15
C ASP A 240 -1.72 -14.18 24.64
N ALA A 241 -2.71 -14.87 24.04
CA ALA A 241 -3.15 -14.61 22.67
C ALA A 241 -3.72 -13.19 22.48
N GLU A 242 -4.51 -12.67 23.45
CA GLU A 242 -5.00 -11.28 23.40
C GLU A 242 -3.88 -10.23 23.52
N LYS A 243 -2.82 -10.53 24.27
CA LYS A 243 -1.66 -9.64 24.43
C LYS A 243 -0.78 -9.59 23.18
N ASP A 244 -0.57 -10.70 22.51
CA ASP A 244 0.27 -10.74 21.30
C ASP A 244 -0.45 -10.16 20.07
N VAL A 245 -1.78 -10.32 19.99
CA VAL A 245 -2.60 -9.63 18.97
C VAL A 245 -2.58 -8.11 19.16
N SER A 246 -2.58 -7.63 20.41
CA SER A 246 -2.44 -6.19 20.70
C SER A 246 -1.07 -5.63 20.33
N LYS A 247 -0.01 -6.44 20.35
CA LYS A 247 1.35 -6.03 19.96
C LYS A 247 1.55 -6.05 18.44
N GLN A 248 0.98 -7.04 17.73
CA GLN A 248 1.09 -7.11 16.27
C GLN A 248 0.20 -6.08 15.55
N ALA A 249 -0.94 -5.70 16.13
CA ALA A 249 -1.76 -4.58 15.63
C ALA A 249 -1.03 -3.22 15.71
N ALA A 250 -0.02 -3.08 16.56
CA ALA A 250 0.81 -1.86 16.64
C ALA A 250 1.98 -1.84 15.63
N GLN A 251 2.26 -2.94 14.93
CA GLN A 251 3.39 -3.06 13.98
C GLN A 251 2.97 -3.11 12.51
N GLY A 252 1.67 -3.15 12.20
CA GLY A 252 1.15 -3.09 10.83
C GLY A 252 1.06 -1.66 10.32
N THR A 253 2.08 -1.20 9.57
CA THR A 253 2.06 -0.04 8.66
C THR A 253 1.24 1.17 9.11
N GLU A 254 1.85 2.01 9.95
CA GLU A 254 1.41 3.39 10.14
C GLU A 254 1.57 4.16 8.81
N SER A 255 0.50 4.21 8.03
CA SER A 255 0.32 5.23 7.00
C SER A 255 0.55 6.61 7.62
N ALA A 256 1.26 7.50 6.93
CA ALA A 256 1.54 8.87 7.38
C ALA A 256 0.28 9.67 7.74
N VAL A 257 -0.89 9.20 7.28
CA VAL A 257 -2.24 9.73 7.53
C VAL A 257 -2.78 9.32 8.91
N PHE A 258 -2.33 8.21 9.48
CA PHE A 258 -2.83 7.66 10.75
C PHE A 258 -2.12 8.20 11.99
N LYS A 259 -0.87 8.65 11.88
CA LYS A 259 -0.09 9.19 13.01
C LYS A 259 -0.75 10.41 13.68
N PRO A 260 -1.26 11.42 12.93
CA PRO A 260 -1.95 12.55 13.52
C PRO A 260 -3.24 12.14 14.25
N TRP A 261 -3.98 11.18 13.69
CA TRP A 261 -5.21 10.66 14.28
C TRP A 261 -4.94 9.91 15.59
N ILE A 262 -3.96 9.01 15.61
CA ILE A 262 -3.57 8.27 16.82
C ILE A 262 -3.10 9.24 17.92
N ALA A 263 -2.32 10.26 17.57
CA ALA A 263 -1.86 11.28 18.51
C ALA A 263 -3.02 12.10 19.09
N PHE A 264 -3.99 12.51 18.25
CA PHE A 264 -5.19 13.23 18.69
C PHE A 264 -6.03 12.38 19.66
N VAL A 265 -6.33 11.14 19.26
CA VAL A 265 -7.16 10.21 20.05
C VAL A 265 -6.52 9.92 21.40
N THR A 266 -5.20 9.69 21.43
CA THR A 266 -4.46 9.46 22.67
C THR A 266 -4.44 10.71 23.56
N ARG A 267 -4.32 11.91 22.99
CA ARG A 267 -4.38 13.18 23.74
C ARG A 267 -5.74 13.45 24.35
N LYS A 268 -6.83 13.15 23.63
CA LYS A 268 -8.21 13.46 24.05
C LYS A 268 -8.78 12.44 25.03
N PHE A 269 -8.41 11.17 24.88
CA PHE A 269 -9.00 10.06 25.64
C PHE A 269 -8.00 9.33 26.54
N GLY A 270 -6.74 9.79 26.61
CA GLY A 270 -5.68 9.21 27.44
C GLY A 270 -5.02 7.99 26.82
N SER A 271 -5.83 7.03 26.34
CA SER A 271 -5.32 5.84 25.63
C SER A 271 -6.25 5.41 24.48
N LEU A 272 -5.71 4.66 23.51
CA LEU A 272 -6.50 4.05 22.44
C LEU A 272 -7.55 3.06 22.97
N LYS A 273 -7.27 2.40 24.11
CA LYS A 273 -8.25 1.51 24.76
C LYS A 273 -9.40 2.30 25.37
N ASP A 274 -9.10 3.39 26.05
CA ASP A 274 -10.11 4.27 26.65
C ASP A 274 -10.92 5.00 25.57
N ALA A 275 -10.28 5.38 24.46
CA ALA A 275 -10.95 5.93 23.29
C ALA A 275 -11.94 4.93 22.67
N LYS A 276 -11.53 3.67 22.48
CA LYS A 276 -12.41 2.61 21.95
C LYS A 276 -13.60 2.38 22.87
N VAL A 277 -13.37 2.36 24.18
CA VAL A 277 -14.43 2.19 25.18
C VAL A 277 -15.35 3.41 25.20
N GLN A 278 -14.84 4.63 25.19
CA GLN A 278 -15.68 5.84 25.22
C GLN A 278 -16.41 6.11 23.91
N LEU A 279 -15.78 5.87 22.76
CA LEU A 279 -16.42 5.99 21.44
C LEU A 279 -17.45 4.87 21.24
N GLY A 280 -17.13 3.64 21.66
CA GLY A 280 -18.07 2.52 21.63
C GLY A 280 -19.24 2.66 22.62
N LEU A 281 -19.03 3.31 23.78
CA LEU A 281 -20.08 3.63 24.74
C LEU A 281 -20.95 4.82 24.29
N LYS A 282 -20.39 5.80 23.58
CA LYS A 282 -21.14 6.98 23.13
C LYS A 282 -21.82 6.81 21.78
N ARG A 283 -21.37 5.89 20.92
CA ARG A 283 -21.87 5.79 19.54
C ARG A 283 -21.82 4.34 19.06
N LYS A 284 -23.00 3.74 18.80
CA LYS A 284 -23.13 2.65 17.83
C LYS A 284 -22.69 3.22 16.48
N MET A 285 -21.42 3.05 16.13
CA MET A 285 -20.81 3.72 14.97
C MET A 285 -21.46 3.33 13.64
N ASP A 286 -22.16 2.20 13.57
CA ASP A 286 -22.73 1.70 12.32
C ASP A 286 -24.21 2.11 12.10
N ASP A 287 -24.95 2.50 13.15
CA ASP A 287 -26.41 2.68 13.04
C ASP A 287 -26.92 4.12 13.32
N GLN A 288 -26.12 5.01 13.93
CA GLN A 288 -26.65 6.29 14.46
C GLN A 288 -25.77 7.53 14.27
N MET A 289 -24.67 7.45 13.52
CA MET A 289 -23.86 8.65 13.29
C MET A 289 -24.42 9.45 12.11
N GLY A 290 -25.17 10.52 12.42
CA GLY A 290 -25.63 11.46 11.41
C GLY A 290 -24.48 12.18 10.71
N LEU A 291 -24.71 12.62 9.47
CA LEU A 291 -23.70 13.27 8.63
C LEU A 291 -23.06 14.51 9.30
N ALA A 292 -23.84 15.24 10.12
CA ALA A 292 -23.36 16.40 10.87
C ALA A 292 -22.37 16.03 11.98
N ASP A 293 -22.59 14.91 12.66
CA ASP A 293 -21.68 14.40 13.69
C ASP A 293 -20.40 13.84 13.09
N PHE A 294 -20.50 13.24 11.89
CA PHE A 294 -19.35 12.80 11.13
C PHE A 294 -18.52 13.99 10.64
N LYS A 295 -19.18 15.01 10.09
CA LYS A 295 -18.51 16.24 9.62
C LYS A 295 -17.78 16.96 10.75
N LYS A 296 -18.42 17.11 11.92
CA LYS A 296 -17.77 17.70 13.09
C LYS A 296 -16.55 16.89 13.55
N LEU A 297 -16.62 15.57 13.43
CA LEU A 297 -15.50 14.69 13.77
C LEU A 297 -14.36 14.79 12.73
N ALA A 298 -14.68 14.91 11.44
CA ALA A 298 -13.71 15.15 10.38
C ALA A 298 -12.99 16.50 10.56
N ASP A 299 -13.77 17.57 10.81
CA ASP A 299 -13.25 18.91 11.09
C ASP A 299 -12.33 18.92 12.33
N GLU A 300 -12.70 18.19 13.40
CA GLU A 300 -11.86 18.03 14.60
C GLU A 300 -10.56 17.24 14.33
N LEU A 301 -10.55 16.40 13.29
CA LEU A 301 -9.40 15.60 12.86
C LEU A 301 -8.55 16.29 11.78
N GLY A 302 -8.97 17.47 11.32
CA GLY A 302 -8.26 18.24 10.30
C GLY A 302 -8.46 17.72 8.88
N TYR A 303 -9.60 17.07 8.59
CA TYR A 303 -10.03 16.63 7.27
C TYR A 303 -11.17 17.47 6.73
#